data_AF-A0A844BCB0-F1
#
_entry.id   AF-A0A844BCB0-F1
#
_cell.length_a   1.000
_cell.length_b   1.000
_cell.length_c   1.000
_cell.angle_alpha   90.00
_cell.angle_beta   90.00
_cell.angle_gamma   90.00
#
_symmetry.space_group_name_H-M   'P 1'
#
loop_
_entity.id
_entity.type
_entity.pdbx_description
1 polymer ?
#
loop_
_entity_poly.entity_id
_entity_poly.type
_entity_poly.pdbx_seq_one_letter_code
_entity_poly.pdbx_strand_id
1 'polypeptide(L)'
;MPSRNRNMPVAMSRAKRAEEVSTAFRADYRAYQYRFVEFYIEHVVDVGRAFKGDLQSVLVLAVLGQVWLKAVRAAEAEGQDPDAIPQDRLSITSSRISDVTDIPRQTVRRKLKELERRGWLLRNDDGAYRLASSGGRSTARRDLSDVDGRALERIAKLFVELEGLVEAQADRASRAGQTEQSGNVLKSSGSGVP
;
A
#
# COMPACT_ATOMS: atom_id res chain seq x y z
N MET A 1 10.57 30.62 -23.18
CA MET A 1 10.78 30.52 -21.72
C MET A 1 10.39 29.12 -21.26
N PRO A 2 11.32 28.16 -21.10
CA PRO A 2 10.95 26.84 -20.60
C PRO A 2 10.99 26.83 -19.06
N SER A 3 9.83 26.64 -18.45
CA SER A 3 9.65 26.45 -17.01
C SER A 3 10.33 25.16 -16.54
N ARG A 4 11.58 25.27 -16.06
CA ARG A 4 12.30 24.17 -15.42
C ARG A 4 11.78 23.93 -14.00
N ASN A 5 11.09 22.80 -13.85
CA ASN A 5 11.13 21.85 -12.73
C ASN A 5 11.52 22.39 -11.35
N ARG A 6 10.51 22.69 -10.52
CA ARG A 6 10.67 22.88 -9.07
C ARG A 6 10.41 21.60 -8.24
N ASN A 7 10.13 20.45 -8.88
CA ASN A 7 9.81 19.17 -8.21
C ASN A 7 10.93 18.09 -8.23
N MET A 8 12.09 18.37 -8.84
CA MET A 8 13.19 17.39 -8.99
C MET A 8 13.94 16.98 -7.69
N PRO A 9 14.12 17.82 -6.64
CA PRO A 9 14.97 17.44 -5.49
C PRO A 9 14.36 16.36 -4.60
N VAL A 10 13.04 16.41 -4.37
CA VAL A 10 12.33 15.48 -3.47
C VAL A 10 12.20 14.09 -4.09
N ALA A 11 11.98 14.02 -5.41
CA ALA A 11 11.87 12.76 -6.13
C ALA A 11 13.20 11.97 -6.14
N MET A 12 14.33 12.67 -6.32
CA MET A 12 15.67 12.05 -6.26
C MET A 12 15.99 11.50 -4.86
N SER A 13 15.57 12.21 -3.79
CA SER A 13 15.72 11.74 -2.41
C SER A 13 14.92 10.47 -2.12
N ARG A 14 13.67 10.37 -2.63
CA ARG A 14 12.83 9.17 -2.47
C ARG A 14 13.38 7.96 -3.21
N ALA A 15 13.85 8.14 -4.44
CA ALA A 15 14.42 7.05 -5.24
C ALA A 15 15.65 6.47 -4.56
N LYS A 16 16.57 7.33 -4.09
CA LYS A 16 17.74 6.92 -3.33
C LYS A 16 17.34 6.15 -2.06
N ARG A 17 16.36 6.66 -1.30
CA ARG A 17 15.88 5.98 -0.10
C ARG A 17 15.30 4.59 -0.42
N ALA A 18 14.55 4.44 -1.51
CA ALA A 18 14.00 3.15 -1.91
C ALA A 18 15.09 2.13 -2.26
N GLU A 19 16.18 2.58 -2.88
CA GLU A 19 17.34 1.75 -3.19
C GLU A 19 18.08 1.30 -1.92
N GLU A 20 18.27 2.20 -0.94
CA GLU A 20 18.83 1.87 0.38
C GLU A 20 17.99 0.80 1.09
N VAL A 21 16.66 0.98 1.12
CA VAL A 21 15.73 0.02 1.73
C VAL A 21 15.78 -1.33 1.02
N SER A 22 15.75 -1.34 -0.31
CA SER A 22 15.85 -2.56 -1.12
C SER A 22 17.17 -3.31 -0.86
N THR A 23 18.27 -2.58 -0.73
CA THR A 23 19.58 -3.16 -0.40
C THR A 23 19.58 -3.80 0.98
N ALA A 24 18.99 -3.14 1.99
CA ALA A 24 18.86 -3.69 3.33
C ALA A 24 18.00 -4.96 3.35
N PHE A 25 16.85 -4.95 2.66
CA PHE A 25 15.99 -6.13 2.58
C PHE A 25 16.66 -7.29 1.85
N ARG A 26 17.48 -7.04 0.83
CA ARG A 26 18.26 -8.10 0.17
C ARG A 26 19.34 -8.68 1.07
N ALA A 27 20.00 -7.83 1.86
CA ALA A 27 21.03 -8.25 2.80
C ALA A 27 20.48 -9.16 3.92
N ASP A 28 19.22 -8.93 4.35
CA ASP A 28 18.52 -9.76 5.33
C ASP A 28 17.17 -10.28 4.80
N TYR A 29 17.22 -10.95 3.64
CA TYR A 29 16.03 -11.39 2.93
C TYR A 29 15.13 -12.29 3.77
N ARG A 30 15.69 -13.15 4.62
CA ARG A 30 14.91 -14.06 5.47
C ARG A 30 14.11 -13.31 6.52
N ALA A 31 14.72 -12.34 7.20
CA ALA A 31 14.01 -11.54 8.19
C ALA A 31 12.93 -10.67 7.55
N TYR A 32 13.23 -10.03 6.42
CA TYR A 32 12.25 -9.28 5.62
C TYR A 32 11.08 -10.18 5.21
N GLN A 33 11.37 -11.33 4.59
CA GLN A 33 10.36 -12.22 4.04
C GLN A 33 9.47 -12.78 5.15
N TYR A 34 10.04 -13.16 6.29
CA TYR A 34 9.26 -13.65 7.44
C TYR A 34 8.26 -12.59 7.93
N ARG A 35 8.73 -11.36 8.18
CA ARG A 35 7.89 -10.24 8.67
C ARG A 35 6.76 -9.91 7.70
N PHE A 36 7.08 -9.84 6.41
CA PHE A 36 6.09 -9.59 5.38
C PHE A 36 5.05 -10.71 5.26
N VAL A 37 5.49 -11.98 5.29
CA VAL A 37 4.60 -13.13 5.17
C VAL A 37 3.71 -13.29 6.41
N GLU A 38 4.26 -13.06 7.61
CA GLU A 38 3.48 -13.05 8.87
C GLU A 38 2.33 -12.03 8.77
N PHE A 39 2.65 -10.78 8.43
CA PHE A 39 1.65 -9.75 8.16
C PHE A 39 0.61 -10.18 7.11
N TYR A 40 1.10 -10.68 5.96
CA TYR A 40 0.25 -10.98 4.82
C TYR A 40 -0.74 -12.10 5.11
N ILE A 41 -0.28 -13.20 5.74
CA ILE A 41 -1.14 -14.33 6.12
C ILE A 41 -2.21 -13.87 7.10
N GLU A 42 -1.82 -13.14 8.15
CA GLU A 42 -2.79 -12.67 9.14
C GLU A 42 -3.85 -11.74 8.52
N HIS A 43 -3.43 -10.83 7.64
CA HIS A 43 -4.33 -9.94 6.94
C HIS A 43 -5.29 -10.70 6.00
N VAL A 44 -4.78 -11.63 5.21
CA VAL A 44 -5.59 -12.44 4.28
C VAL A 44 -6.55 -13.36 5.05
N VAL A 45 -6.17 -13.86 6.22
CA VAL A 45 -7.07 -14.66 7.08
C VAL A 45 -8.23 -13.81 7.59
N ASP A 46 -7.98 -12.60 8.08
CA ASP A 46 -9.03 -11.71 8.57
C ASP A 46 -10.01 -11.30 7.47
N VAL A 47 -9.48 -10.89 6.32
CA VAL A 47 -10.27 -10.52 5.15
C VAL A 47 -11.02 -11.74 4.61
N GLY A 48 -10.37 -12.90 4.55
CA GLY A 48 -10.99 -14.17 4.19
C GLY A 48 -12.17 -14.51 5.09
N ARG A 49 -12.06 -14.34 6.42
CA ARG A 49 -13.17 -14.56 7.36
C ARG A 49 -14.33 -13.60 7.11
N ALA A 50 -14.06 -12.30 6.94
CA ALA A 50 -15.10 -11.30 6.68
C ALA A 50 -15.87 -11.57 5.37
N PHE A 51 -15.21 -12.21 4.40
CA PHE A 51 -15.81 -12.58 3.11
C PHE A 51 -16.17 -14.07 3.00
N LYS A 52 -16.12 -14.84 4.09
CA LYS A 52 -16.42 -16.28 4.11
C LYS A 52 -15.61 -17.08 3.06
N GLY A 53 -14.35 -16.72 2.87
CA GLY A 53 -13.42 -17.31 1.90
C GLY A 53 -13.51 -16.74 0.49
N ASP A 54 -14.43 -15.80 0.22
CA ASP A 54 -14.61 -15.23 -1.12
C ASP A 54 -13.63 -14.11 -1.45
N LEU A 55 -12.38 -14.48 -1.76
CA LEU A 55 -11.32 -13.54 -2.12
C LEU A 55 -11.58 -12.78 -3.43
N GLN A 56 -12.44 -13.28 -4.32
CA GLN A 56 -12.83 -12.53 -5.51
C GLN A 56 -13.72 -11.34 -5.16
N SER A 57 -14.65 -11.49 -4.20
CA SER A 57 -15.44 -10.37 -3.69
C SER A 57 -14.57 -9.33 -2.97
N VAL A 58 -13.52 -9.77 -2.28
CA VAL A 58 -12.51 -8.88 -1.69
C VAL A 58 -11.86 -8.02 -2.77
N LEU A 59 -11.34 -8.64 -3.83
CA LEU A 59 -10.69 -7.92 -4.93
C LEU A 59 -11.64 -6.94 -5.61
N VAL A 60 -12.88 -7.35 -5.86
CA VAL A 60 -13.92 -6.47 -6.44
C VAL A 60 -14.16 -5.25 -5.54
N LEU A 61 -14.32 -5.46 -4.23
CA LEU A 61 -14.52 -4.35 -3.29
C LEU A 61 -13.28 -3.46 -3.18
N ALA A 62 -12.07 -4.03 -3.18
CA ALA A 62 -10.82 -3.28 -3.11
C ALA A 62 -10.65 -2.33 -4.31
N VAL A 63 -11.01 -2.77 -5.52
CA VAL A 63 -10.99 -1.91 -6.72
C VAL A 63 -11.99 -0.75 -6.59
N LEU A 64 -13.21 -1.01 -6.12
CA LEU A 64 -14.22 0.03 -5.84
C LEU A 64 -13.71 1.02 -4.76
N GLY A 65 -13.12 0.50 -3.69
CA GLY A 65 -12.50 1.29 -2.63
C GLY A 65 -11.37 2.18 -3.14
N GLN A 66 -10.52 1.66 -4.03
CA GLN A 66 -9.43 2.44 -4.63
C GLN A 66 -9.95 3.59 -5.50
N VAL A 67 -11.01 3.37 -6.29
CA VAL A 67 -11.66 4.44 -7.08
C VAL A 67 -12.17 5.54 -6.16
N TRP A 68 -12.90 5.16 -5.11
CA TRP A 68 -13.43 6.10 -4.12
C TRP A 68 -12.31 6.87 -3.41
N LEU A 69 -11.29 6.17 -2.88
CA LEU A 69 -10.15 6.79 -2.19
C LEU A 69 -9.36 7.74 -3.10
N LYS A 70 -9.19 7.39 -4.38
CA LYS A 70 -8.53 8.26 -5.34
C LYS A 70 -9.30 9.55 -5.56
N ALA A 71 -10.61 9.47 -5.68
CA ALA A 71 -11.47 10.65 -5.87
C ALA A 71 -11.48 11.54 -4.62
N VAL A 72 -11.62 10.95 -3.43
CA VAL A 72 -11.59 11.68 -2.15
C VAL A 72 -10.25 12.39 -1.96
N ARG A 73 -9.13 11.68 -2.17
CA ARG A 73 -7.80 12.30 -2.05
C ARG A 73 -7.57 13.44 -3.05
N ALA A 74 -8.16 13.35 -4.24
CA ALA A 74 -8.07 14.42 -5.23
C ALA A 74 -8.89 15.65 -4.79
N ALA A 75 -10.12 15.44 -4.32
CA ALA A 75 -10.98 16.50 -3.80
C ALA A 75 -10.32 17.20 -2.60
N GLU A 76 -9.77 16.44 -1.64
CA GLU A 76 -9.03 16.99 -0.49
C GLU A 76 -7.83 17.85 -0.92
N ALA A 77 -7.07 17.40 -1.92
CA ALA A 77 -5.94 18.17 -2.45
C ALA A 77 -6.36 19.48 -3.13
N GLU A 78 -7.61 19.55 -3.63
CA GLU A 78 -8.22 20.73 -4.23
C GLU A 78 -9.02 21.58 -3.21
N GLY A 79 -9.05 21.19 -1.93
CA GLY A 79 -9.83 21.86 -0.88
C GLY A 79 -11.34 21.72 -1.06
N GLN A 80 -11.80 20.72 -1.82
CA GLN A 80 -13.20 20.44 -2.07
C GLN A 80 -13.78 19.53 -1.00
N ASP A 81 -15.08 19.71 -0.73
CA ASP A 81 -15.84 18.83 0.14
C ASP A 81 -15.95 17.42 -0.47
N PRO A 82 -15.50 16.35 0.22
CA PRO A 82 -15.64 14.98 -0.23
C PRO A 82 -17.09 14.54 -0.52
N ASP A 83 -18.07 15.15 0.15
CA ASP A 83 -19.49 14.84 -0.09
C ASP A 83 -20.04 15.51 -1.36
N ALA A 84 -19.31 16.47 -1.94
CA ALA A 84 -19.66 17.13 -3.20
C ALA A 84 -19.12 16.42 -4.46
N ILE A 85 -18.39 15.31 -4.30
CA ILE A 85 -17.79 14.61 -5.44
C ILE A 85 -18.88 14.01 -6.34
N PRO A 86 -18.86 14.31 -7.65
CA PRO A 86 -19.78 13.72 -8.62
C PRO A 86 -19.79 12.18 -8.60
N GLN A 87 -20.97 11.58 -8.69
CA GLN A 87 -21.13 10.13 -8.56
C GLN A 87 -20.36 9.35 -9.62
N ASP A 88 -20.27 9.86 -10.84
CA ASP A 88 -19.50 9.28 -11.95
C ASP A 88 -18.01 9.12 -11.60
N ARG A 89 -17.42 10.08 -10.86
CA ARG A 89 -16.04 9.99 -10.38
C ARG A 89 -15.82 8.96 -9.27
N LEU A 90 -16.90 8.56 -8.58
CA LEU A 90 -16.90 7.56 -7.52
C LEU A 90 -17.28 6.16 -8.02
N SER A 91 -17.60 6.04 -9.31
CA SER A 91 -18.22 4.84 -9.87
C SER A 91 -17.30 4.10 -10.84
N ILE A 92 -17.55 2.81 -10.97
CA ILE A 92 -16.82 1.95 -11.91
C ILE A 92 -17.74 0.87 -12.49
N THR A 93 -17.51 0.52 -13.75
CA THR A 93 -18.32 -0.46 -14.47
C THR A 93 -17.84 -1.89 -14.22
N SER A 94 -18.75 -2.87 -14.36
CA SER A 94 -18.40 -4.30 -14.26
C SER A 94 -17.35 -4.74 -15.28
N SER A 95 -17.34 -4.16 -16.49
CA SER A 95 -16.31 -4.42 -17.50
C SER A 95 -14.96 -3.94 -17.02
N ARG A 96 -14.86 -2.71 -16.51
CA ARG A 96 -13.59 -2.17 -16.04
C ARG A 96 -13.01 -2.94 -14.86
N ILE A 97 -13.86 -3.41 -13.93
CA ILE A 97 -13.41 -4.29 -12.84
C ILE A 97 -12.88 -5.61 -13.41
N SER A 98 -13.58 -6.22 -14.37
CA SER A 98 -13.13 -7.45 -15.03
C SER A 98 -11.77 -7.26 -15.70
N ASP A 99 -11.59 -6.16 -16.43
CA ASP A 99 -10.34 -5.87 -17.15
C ASP A 99 -9.15 -5.60 -16.21
N VAL A 100 -9.37 -5.11 -14.98
CA VAL A 100 -8.30 -4.81 -14.01
C VAL A 100 -7.97 -6.01 -13.12
N THR A 101 -8.94 -6.90 -12.90
CA THR A 101 -8.80 -8.04 -11.97
C THR A 101 -8.59 -9.38 -12.67
N ASP A 102 -8.74 -9.44 -13.99
CA ASP A 102 -8.84 -10.66 -14.79
C ASP A 102 -9.94 -11.64 -14.34
N ILE A 103 -10.86 -11.20 -13.47
CA ILE A 103 -12.03 -11.99 -13.08
C ILE A 103 -13.04 -11.95 -14.23
N PRO A 104 -13.61 -13.09 -14.67
CA PRO A 104 -14.61 -13.11 -15.74
C PRO A 104 -15.79 -12.18 -15.47
N ARG A 105 -16.25 -11.46 -16.51
CA ARG A 105 -17.34 -10.45 -16.40
C ARG A 105 -18.60 -10.96 -15.71
N GLN A 106 -19.02 -12.19 -16.00
CA GLN A 106 -20.20 -12.79 -15.34
C GLN A 106 -19.97 -13.01 -13.85
N THR A 107 -18.75 -13.43 -13.47
CA THR A 107 -18.36 -13.56 -12.06
C THR A 107 -18.35 -12.20 -11.37
N VAL A 108 -17.75 -11.16 -11.98
CA VAL A 108 -17.76 -9.79 -11.44
C VAL A 108 -19.19 -9.31 -11.22
N ARG A 109 -20.08 -9.45 -12.21
CA ARG A 109 -21.50 -9.06 -12.08
C ARG A 109 -22.19 -9.79 -10.92
N ARG A 110 -21.91 -11.08 -10.74
CA ARG A 110 -22.44 -11.86 -9.61
C ARG A 110 -21.93 -11.34 -8.27
N LYS A 111 -20.63 -11.03 -8.16
CA LYS A 111 -20.04 -10.47 -6.93
C LYS A 111 -20.60 -9.09 -6.61
N LEU A 112 -20.72 -8.21 -7.60
CA LEU A 112 -21.31 -6.87 -7.44
C LEU A 112 -22.73 -6.94 -6.88
N LYS A 113 -23.59 -7.81 -7.43
CA LYS A 113 -24.94 -8.05 -6.89
C LYS A 113 -24.94 -8.59 -5.46
N GLU A 114 -23.94 -9.38 -5.07
CA GLU A 114 -23.81 -9.84 -3.69
C GLU A 114 -23.42 -8.70 -2.74
N LEU A 115 -22.46 -7.88 -3.14
CA LEU A 115 -22.03 -6.72 -2.35
C LEU A 115 -23.11 -5.63 -2.27
N GLU A 116 -23.89 -5.44 -3.34
CA GLU A 116 -25.10 -4.60 -3.35
C GLU A 116 -26.15 -5.14 -2.38
N ARG A 117 -26.43 -6.45 -2.37
CA ARG A 117 -27.36 -7.07 -1.39
C ARG A 117 -26.90 -6.92 0.06
N ARG A 118 -25.59 -6.77 0.31
CA ARG A 118 -25.03 -6.45 1.64
C ARG A 118 -25.20 -4.97 2.02
N GLY A 119 -25.73 -4.14 1.11
CA GLY A 119 -25.83 -2.69 1.30
C GLY A 119 -24.48 -1.97 1.20
N TRP A 120 -23.44 -2.64 0.71
CA TRP A 120 -22.10 -2.06 0.59
C TRP A 120 -21.93 -1.24 -0.69
N LEU A 121 -22.70 -1.57 -1.73
CA LEU A 121 -22.66 -0.90 -3.03
C LEU A 121 -24.03 -0.34 -3.39
N LEU A 122 -24.00 0.70 -4.23
CA LEU A 122 -25.15 1.21 -4.96
C LEU A 122 -24.87 1.08 -6.45
N ARG A 123 -25.90 0.72 -7.21
CA ARG A 123 -25.88 0.71 -8.67
C ARG A 123 -26.51 2.00 -9.19
N ASN A 124 -25.81 2.69 -10.07
CA ASN A 124 -26.29 3.90 -10.74
C ASN A 124 -27.18 3.55 -11.95
N ASP A 125 -27.86 4.56 -12.49
CA ASP A 125 -28.74 4.42 -13.66
C ASP A 125 -27.99 3.97 -14.93
N ASP A 126 -26.73 4.37 -15.09
CA ASP A 126 -25.84 3.93 -16.18
C ASP A 126 -25.31 2.49 -15.99
N GLY A 127 -25.66 1.84 -14.88
CA GLY A 127 -25.24 0.50 -14.52
C GLY A 127 -23.84 0.39 -13.92
N ALA A 128 -23.15 1.51 -13.66
CA ALA A 128 -21.93 1.55 -12.87
C ALA A 128 -22.24 1.34 -11.37
N TYR A 129 -21.22 0.98 -10.60
CA TYR A 129 -21.33 0.73 -9.17
C TYR A 129 -20.42 1.68 -8.39
N ARG A 130 -20.89 2.10 -7.21
CA ARG A 130 -20.14 2.89 -6.24
C ARG A 130 -20.34 2.35 -4.83
N LEU A 131 -19.46 2.74 -3.91
CA LEU A 131 -19.68 2.47 -2.49
C LEU A 131 -20.93 3.19 -1.99
N ALA A 132 -21.74 2.47 -1.22
CA ALA A 132 -22.78 3.09 -0.40
C ALA A 132 -22.08 3.89 0.71
N SER A 133 -22.30 5.20 0.75
CA SER A 133 -21.65 6.12 1.69
C SER A 133 -22.64 7.14 2.22
N SER A 134 -22.46 7.53 3.49
CA SER A 134 -23.21 8.58 4.16
C SER A 134 -22.25 9.33 5.10
N GLY A 135 -22.23 10.66 5.02
CA GLY A 135 -21.35 11.52 5.84
C GLY A 135 -19.87 11.15 5.71
N GLY A 136 -19.35 11.06 4.48
CA GLY A 136 -17.96 10.69 4.20
C GLY A 136 -17.52 9.27 4.59
N ARG A 137 -18.41 8.41 5.11
CA ARG A 137 -18.07 7.03 5.51
C ARG A 137 -18.91 6.00 4.77
N SER A 138 -18.24 5.00 4.17
CA SER A 138 -18.93 3.91 3.50
C SER A 138 -19.50 2.87 4.45
N THR A 139 -20.61 2.25 4.07
CA THR A 139 -21.21 1.10 4.79
C THR A 139 -20.21 -0.04 4.92
N ALA A 140 -19.47 -0.33 3.85
CA ALA A 140 -18.41 -1.34 3.86
C ALA A 140 -17.35 -1.05 4.93
N ARG A 141 -16.90 0.21 5.06
CA ARG A 141 -15.91 0.61 6.08
C ARG A 141 -16.45 0.46 7.50
N ARG A 142 -17.74 0.71 7.71
CA ARG A 142 -18.38 0.48 9.02
C ARG A 142 -18.41 -1.01 9.35
N ASP A 143 -18.91 -1.82 8.42
CA ASP A 143 -19.09 -3.26 8.64
C ASP A 143 -17.75 -4.03 8.69
N LEU A 144 -16.69 -3.47 8.11
CA LEU A 144 -15.32 -4.01 8.14
C LEU A 144 -14.40 -3.29 9.15
N SER A 145 -14.94 -2.45 10.02
CA SER A 145 -14.15 -1.61 10.94
C SER A 145 -13.19 -2.41 11.83
N ASP A 146 -13.61 -3.58 12.32
CA ASP A 146 -12.73 -4.45 13.12
C ASP A 146 -11.57 -5.02 12.30
N VAL A 147 -11.82 -5.36 11.03
CA VAL A 147 -10.77 -5.84 10.10
C VAL A 147 -9.80 -4.70 9.79
N ASP A 148 -10.33 -3.49 9.53
CA ASP A 148 -9.53 -2.29 9.27
C ASP A 148 -8.67 -1.93 10.48
N GLY A 149 -9.22 -1.99 11.70
CA GLY A 149 -8.50 -1.71 12.93
C GLY A 149 -7.31 -2.66 13.13
N ARG A 150 -7.55 -3.97 13.04
CA ARG A 150 -6.47 -4.96 13.13
C ARG A 150 -5.46 -4.84 11.98
N ALA A 151 -5.91 -4.50 10.78
CA ALA A 151 -5.01 -4.26 9.65
C ALA A 151 -4.09 -3.07 9.92
N LEU A 152 -4.62 -1.97 10.46
CA LEU A 152 -3.84 -0.77 10.80
C LEU A 152 -2.78 -1.05 11.87
N GLU A 153 -3.14 -1.77 12.93
CA GLU A 153 -2.20 -2.19 13.98
C GLU A 153 -1.07 -3.06 13.41
N ARG A 154 -1.40 -4.01 12.55
CA ARG A 154 -0.39 -4.89 11.92
C ARG A 154 0.49 -4.16 10.93
N ILE A 155 -0.05 -3.21 10.16
CA ILE A 155 0.76 -2.37 9.27
C ILE A 155 1.74 -1.53 10.09
N ALA A 156 1.31 -0.97 11.23
CA ALA A 156 2.18 -0.22 12.12
C ALA A 156 3.30 -1.10 12.70
N LYS A 157 2.98 -2.32 13.16
CA LYS A 157 3.96 -3.32 13.59
C LYS A 157 4.96 -3.64 12.46
N LEU A 158 4.45 -3.98 11.28
CA LEU A 158 5.27 -4.28 10.11
C LEU A 158 6.20 -3.12 9.76
N PHE A 159 5.71 -1.89 9.80
CA PHE A 159 6.51 -0.69 9.55
C PHE A 159 7.72 -0.61 10.49
N VAL A 160 7.48 -0.69 11.82
CA VAL A 160 8.55 -0.63 12.83
C VAL A 160 9.55 -1.75 12.65
N GLU A 161 9.07 -2.97 12.38
CA GLU A 161 9.97 -4.10 12.17
C GLU A 161 10.80 -3.93 10.89
N LEU A 162 10.21 -3.51 9.78
CA LEU A 162 10.95 -3.30 8.53
C LEU A 162 11.95 -2.14 8.66
N GLU A 163 11.58 -1.06 9.36
CA GLU A 163 12.47 0.05 9.65
C GLU A 163 13.71 -0.42 10.43
N GLY A 164 13.51 -1.25 11.46
CA GLY A 164 14.61 -1.84 12.23
C GLY A 164 15.57 -2.70 11.41
N LEU A 165 15.14 -3.33 10.29
CA LEU A 165 16.07 -4.01 9.38
C LEU A 165 16.99 -3.04 8.65
N VAL A 166 16.43 -1.89 8.24
CA VAL A 166 17.17 -0.87 7.51
C VAL A 166 18.21 -0.22 8.42
N GLU A 167 17.82 0.10 9.66
CA GLU A 167 18.72 0.63 10.69
C GLU A 167 19.85 -0.35 11.03
N ALA A 168 19.52 -1.62 11.28
CA ALA A 168 20.51 -2.64 11.58
C ALA A 168 21.53 -2.82 10.43
N GLN A 169 21.10 -2.66 9.18
CA GLN A 169 22.01 -2.73 8.04
C GLN A 169 22.91 -1.49 7.93
N ALA A 170 22.39 -0.29 8.20
CA ALA A 170 23.18 0.94 8.23
C ALA A 170 24.27 0.89 9.31
N ASP A 171 23.95 0.34 10.49
CA ASP A 171 24.91 0.14 11.57
C ASP A 171 26.01 -0.85 11.20
N ARG A 172 25.66 -1.98 10.55
CA ARG A 172 26.64 -2.97 10.09
C ARG A 172 27.58 -2.38 9.04
N ALA A 173 27.05 -1.62 8.08
CA ALA A 173 27.85 -0.95 7.05
C ALA A 173 28.83 0.08 7.66
N SER A 174 28.36 0.85 8.65
CA SER A 174 29.19 1.84 9.36
C SER A 174 30.34 1.19 10.12
N ARG A 175 30.10 0.06 10.80
CA ARG A 175 31.15 -0.71 11.52
C ARG A 175 32.16 -1.35 10.57
N ALA A 176 31.72 -1.84 9.41
CA ALA A 176 32.61 -2.41 8.40
C ALA A 176 33.59 -1.36 7.85
N GLY A 177 33.10 -0.16 7.52
CA GLY A 177 33.94 0.95 7.04
C GLY A 177 34.96 1.47 8.05
N GLN A 178 34.63 1.48 9.34
CA GLN A 178 35.58 1.85 10.41
C GLN A 178 36.71 0.83 10.56
N THR A 179 36.40 -0.46 10.39
CA THR A 179 37.39 -1.55 10.52
C THR A 179 38.41 -1.50 9.37
N GLU A 180 37.99 -1.17 8.16
CA GLU A 180 38.89 -1.01 7.00
C GLU A 180 39.81 0.22 7.13
N GLN A 181 39.31 1.34 7.67
CA GLN A 181 40.12 2.54 7.90
C GLN A 181 41.19 2.33 8.99
N SER A 182 40.87 1.66 10.10
CA SER A 182 41.85 1.33 11.14
C SER A 182 42.94 0.37 10.64
N GLY A 183 42.59 -0.61 9.80
CA GLY A 183 43.56 -1.53 9.20
C GLY A 183 44.51 -0.86 8.20
N ASN A 184 44.07 0.18 7.50
CA ASN A 184 44.88 0.89 6.51
C ASN A 184 45.91 1.83 7.17
N VAL A 185 45.57 2.44 8.31
CA VAL A 185 46.48 3.31 9.10
C VAL A 185 47.64 2.51 9.72
N LEU A 186 47.39 1.25 10.13
CA LEU A 186 48.41 0.35 10.65
C LEU A 186 49.40 -0.12 9.56
N LYS A 187 48.96 -0.24 8.30
CA LYS A 187 49.83 -0.61 7.17
C LYS A 187 50.66 0.54 6.63
N SER A 188 50.17 1.79 6.67
CA SER A 188 50.95 2.96 6.24
C SER A 188 52.04 3.39 7.22
N SER A 189 52.02 2.86 8.44
CA SER A 189 53.01 3.17 9.49
C SER A 189 54.23 2.23 9.48
N GLY A 190 54.22 1.18 8.64
CA GLY A 190 55.25 0.12 8.62
C GLY A 190 56.25 0.18 7.47
N SER A 191 56.17 1.16 6.55
CA SER A 191 57.03 1.20 5.34
C SER A 191 58.15 2.23 5.38
N GLY A 192 58.61 2.63 6.58
CA GLY A 192 59.61 3.69 6.70
C GLY A 192 60.63 3.43 7.79
N VAL A 193 61.60 2.53 7.54
CA VAL A 193 62.98 2.64 8.07
C VAL A 193 63.91 1.81 7.18
N PRO A 194 65.21 2.13 7.15
CA PRO A 194 65.91 3.03 6.23
C PRO A 194 66.60 2.33 5.05
#